data_AF-A0A8H7Z4I1-F1
#
_entry.id   AF-A0A8H7Z4I1-F1
#
_cell.length_a   1.000
_cell.length_b   1.000
_cell.length_c   1.000
_cell.angle_alpha   90.00
_cell.angle_beta   90.00
_cell.angle_gamma   90.00
#
_symmetry.space_group_name_H-M   'P 1'
#
loop_
_entity.id
_entity.type
_entity.pdbx_description
1 polymer ?
#
loop_
_entity_poly.entity_id
_entity_poly.type
_entity_poly.pdbx_seq_one_letter_code
_entity_poly.pdbx_strand_id
1 'polypeptide(L)'
;MPDSLAAFRGTTRQELAYLAREHLKHNLQQSDRDTLNSAASKLATHTAVGSVVGIGLGIWLGLRVRRMRMNIFNTFKVMERPTHVQFASGRLEPVPDLSPLLRPTILSDMAMFTLFAAGGLFMGGETGLITGVYSARRTIGKDPESKERIQRAFEKLRAEMLRRQADALDGGQSVSDEKVAEIF
;
A
#
# COMPACT_ATOMS: atom_id res chain seq x y z
N MET A 1 25.20 -2.48 -2.32
CA MET A 1 24.87 -3.91 -2.48
C MET A 1 23.43 -4.17 -2.04
N PRO A 2 22.46 -4.17 -2.99
CA PRO A 2 21.05 -4.52 -2.73
C PRO A 2 20.67 -5.98 -3.08
N ASP A 3 21.52 -6.70 -3.81
CA ASP A 3 21.17 -8.02 -4.37
C ASP A 3 21.18 -9.17 -3.33
N SER A 4 21.98 -9.07 -2.26
CA SER A 4 22.02 -10.07 -1.18
C SER A 4 20.76 -10.09 -0.32
N LEU A 5 20.12 -8.94 -0.09
CA LEU A 5 18.86 -8.84 0.67
C LEU A 5 17.64 -9.22 -0.18
N ALA A 6 17.69 -9.03 -1.50
CA ALA A 6 16.61 -9.39 -2.41
C ALA A 6 16.53 -10.91 -2.65
N ALA A 7 17.67 -11.58 -2.80
CA ALA A 7 17.75 -13.03 -2.92
C ALA A 7 17.26 -13.75 -1.66
N PHE A 8 17.59 -13.23 -0.47
CA PHE A 8 17.10 -13.76 0.81
C PHE A 8 15.59 -13.57 1.00
N ARG A 9 14.95 -12.61 0.31
CA ARG A 9 13.52 -12.31 0.51
C ARG A 9 12.58 -13.32 -0.17
N GLY A 10 13.04 -13.98 -1.25
CA GLY A 10 12.24 -14.92 -2.04
C GLY A 10 12.17 -16.33 -1.45
N THR A 11 13.33 -16.92 -1.13
CA THR A 11 13.46 -18.27 -0.54
C THR A 11 12.86 -18.33 0.86
N THR A 12 13.15 -17.32 1.69
CA THR A 12 12.67 -17.25 3.07
C THR A 12 11.15 -17.16 3.15
N ARG A 13 10.45 -16.51 2.20
CA ARG A 13 8.98 -16.41 2.23
C ARG A 13 8.30 -17.76 2.03
N GLN A 14 8.77 -18.56 1.06
CA GLN A 14 8.20 -19.89 0.81
C GLN A 14 8.50 -20.84 1.97
N GLU A 15 9.71 -20.79 2.51
CA GLU A 15 10.11 -21.59 3.66
C GLU A 15 9.31 -21.22 4.92
N LEU A 16 9.16 -19.92 5.21
CA LEU A 16 8.32 -19.44 6.32
C LEU A 16 6.85 -19.82 6.14
N ALA A 17 6.33 -19.79 4.92
CA ALA A 17 4.96 -20.21 4.63
C ALA A 17 4.78 -21.73 4.75
N TYR A 18 5.81 -22.51 4.44
CA TYR A 18 5.83 -23.95 4.67
C TYR A 18 5.89 -24.27 6.17
N LEU A 19 6.83 -23.63 6.88
CA LEU A 19 6.99 -23.74 8.33
C LEU A 19 5.70 -23.39 9.08
N ALA A 20 5.07 -22.26 8.71
CA ALA A 20 3.80 -21.87 9.30
C ALA A 20 2.70 -22.91 9.05
N ARG A 21 2.60 -23.44 7.83
CA ARG A 21 1.63 -24.50 7.51
C ARG A 21 1.87 -25.76 8.34
N GLU A 22 3.11 -26.20 8.45
CA GLU A 22 3.47 -27.39 9.22
C GLU A 22 3.21 -27.19 10.72
N HIS A 23 3.60 -26.04 11.26
CA HIS A 23 3.40 -25.71 12.67
C HIS A 23 1.92 -25.59 13.03
N LEU A 24 1.10 -24.97 12.18
CA LEU A 24 -0.34 -24.88 12.37
C LEU A 24 -1.03 -26.24 12.21
N LYS A 25 -0.50 -27.15 11.38
CA LYS A 25 -1.04 -28.49 11.22
C LYS A 25 -0.87 -29.34 12.48
N HIS A 26 0.29 -29.26 13.13
CA HIS A 26 0.61 -30.04 14.33
C HIS A 26 0.05 -29.44 15.63
N ASN A 27 -0.05 -28.12 15.73
CA ASN A 27 -0.44 -27.45 16.98
C ASN A 27 -1.93 -27.07 17.07
N LEU A 28 -2.68 -27.14 15.96
CA LEU A 28 -4.10 -26.76 15.94
C LEU A 28 -5.00 -27.93 15.59
N GLN A 29 -6.24 -27.86 16.08
CA GLN A 29 -7.31 -28.74 15.62
C GLN A 29 -7.82 -28.30 14.24
N GLN A 30 -8.56 -29.18 13.56
CA GLN A 30 -9.15 -28.84 12.25
C GLN A 30 -10.13 -27.65 12.36
N SER A 31 -10.94 -27.61 13.41
CA SER A 31 -11.87 -26.52 13.71
C SER A 31 -11.18 -25.16 13.88
N ASP A 32 -10.02 -25.14 14.55
CA ASP A 32 -9.21 -23.94 14.74
C ASP A 32 -8.65 -23.45 13.40
N ARG A 33 -8.18 -24.37 12.54
CA ARG A 33 -7.71 -24.05 11.18
C ARG A 33 -8.82 -23.50 10.29
N ASP A 34 -10.00 -24.08 10.35
CA ASP A 34 -11.16 -23.60 9.59
C ASP A 34 -11.59 -22.20 10.04
N THR A 35 -11.50 -21.93 11.35
CA THR A 35 -11.74 -20.60 11.92
C THR A 35 -10.71 -19.59 11.43
N LEU A 36 -9.42 -19.94 11.40
CA LEU A 36 -8.36 -19.09 10.84
C LEU A 36 -8.55 -18.84 9.34
N ASN A 37 -8.92 -19.85 8.57
CA ASN A 37 -9.22 -19.72 7.15
C ASN A 37 -10.42 -18.80 6.90
N SER A 38 -11.48 -18.94 7.70
CA SER A 38 -12.65 -18.06 7.64
C SER A 38 -12.29 -16.61 7.99
N ALA A 39 -11.49 -16.40 9.04
CA ALA A 39 -11.02 -15.08 9.43
C ALA A 39 -10.13 -14.43 8.36
N ALA A 40 -9.21 -15.20 7.76
CA ALA A 40 -8.37 -14.74 6.65
C ALA A 40 -9.20 -14.41 5.40
N SER A 41 -10.19 -15.25 5.07
CA SER A 41 -11.12 -15.00 3.97
C SER A 41 -11.88 -13.70 4.17
N LYS A 42 -12.44 -13.45 5.37
CA LYS A 42 -13.12 -12.18 5.69
C LYS A 42 -12.21 -10.98 5.53
N LEU A 43 -10.98 -11.05 6.05
CA LEU A 43 -10.01 -9.98 5.89
C LEU A 43 -9.73 -9.68 4.42
N ALA A 44 -9.52 -10.73 3.61
CA ALA A 44 -9.30 -10.60 2.18
C ALA A 44 -10.53 -10.00 1.47
N THR A 45 -11.75 -10.47 1.77
CA THR A 45 -12.98 -9.96 1.17
C THR A 45 -13.20 -8.49 1.51
N HIS A 46 -13.07 -8.09 2.77
CA HIS A 46 -13.24 -6.70 3.18
C HIS A 46 -12.19 -5.78 2.55
N THR A 47 -10.94 -6.23 2.49
CA THR A 47 -9.85 -5.47 1.83
C THR A 47 -10.13 -5.33 0.34
N ALA A 48 -10.55 -6.40 -0.33
CA ALA A 48 -10.87 -6.38 -1.76
C ALA A 48 -12.06 -5.45 -2.05
N VAL A 49 -13.13 -5.54 -1.27
CA VAL A 49 -14.31 -4.67 -1.40
C VAL A 49 -13.91 -3.20 -1.16
N GLY A 50 -13.15 -2.92 -0.10
CA GLY A 50 -12.65 -1.58 0.20
C GLY A 50 -11.80 -1.01 -0.94
N SER A 51 -10.86 -1.80 -1.47
CA SER A 51 -10.02 -1.43 -2.62
C SER A 51 -10.82 -1.07 -3.86
N VAL A 52 -11.83 -1.88 -4.23
CA VAL A 52 -12.68 -1.64 -5.39
C VAL A 52 -13.49 -0.35 -5.20
N VAL A 53 -14.10 -0.17 -4.02
CA VAL A 53 -14.84 1.06 -3.69
C VAL A 53 -13.92 2.27 -3.72
N GLY A 54 -12.71 2.14 -3.16
CA GLY A 54 -11.70 3.19 -3.14
C GLY A 54 -11.25 3.64 -4.52
N ILE A 55 -10.94 2.69 -5.42
CA ILE A 55 -10.62 3.00 -6.83
C ILE A 55 -11.80 3.72 -7.49
N GLY A 56 -13.03 3.23 -7.28
CA GLY A 56 -14.23 3.87 -7.82
C GLY A 56 -14.39 5.33 -7.37
N LEU A 57 -14.19 5.60 -6.08
CA LEU A 57 -14.20 6.95 -5.51
C LEU A 57 -13.06 7.81 -6.07
N GLY A 58 -11.87 7.25 -6.25
CA GLY A 58 -10.74 7.90 -6.89
C GLY A 58 -11.05 8.34 -8.32
N ILE A 59 -11.57 7.43 -9.14
CA ILE A 59 -11.97 7.74 -10.52
C ILE A 59 -13.06 8.82 -10.54
N TRP A 60 -14.06 8.72 -9.65
CA TRP A 60 -15.12 9.73 -9.52
C TRP A 60 -14.57 11.11 -9.16
N LEU A 61 -13.62 11.20 -8.22
CA LEU A 61 -12.92 12.45 -7.90
C LEU A 61 -12.13 12.98 -9.09
N GLY A 62 -11.42 12.11 -9.81
CA GLY A 62 -10.72 12.46 -11.05
C GLY A 62 -11.64 13.07 -12.10
N LEU A 63 -12.84 12.51 -12.31
CA LEU A 63 -13.85 13.07 -13.20
C LEU A 63 -14.33 14.45 -12.75
N ARG A 64 -14.48 14.66 -11.43
CA ARG A 64 -14.87 15.96 -10.87
C ARG A 64 -13.78 17.02 -11.11
N VAL A 65 -12.52 16.68 -10.84
CA VAL A 65 -11.38 17.59 -11.07
C VAL A 65 -11.24 17.91 -12.55
N ARG A 66 -11.40 16.92 -13.44
CA ARG A 66 -11.41 17.13 -14.89
C ARG A 66 -12.46 18.15 -15.31
N ARG A 67 -13.71 18.00 -14.83
CA ARG A 67 -14.79 18.96 -15.13
C ARG A 67 -14.44 20.36 -14.66
N MET A 68 -13.88 20.50 -13.45
CA MET A 68 -13.45 21.80 -12.91
C MET A 68 -12.36 22.44 -13.78
N ARG A 69 -11.32 21.68 -14.17
CA ARG A 69 -10.26 22.18 -15.06
C ARG A 69 -10.80 22.61 -16.42
N MET A 70 -11.73 21.85 -17.00
CA MET A 70 -12.36 22.21 -18.28
C MET A 70 -13.16 23.50 -18.17
N ASN A 71 -13.92 23.67 -17.08
CA ASN A 71 -14.69 24.90 -16.84
C ASN A 71 -13.75 26.11 -16.72
N ILE A 72 -12.68 26.00 -15.93
CA ILE A 72 -11.66 27.04 -15.80
C ILE A 72 -11.08 27.41 -17.17
N PHE A 73 -10.64 26.41 -17.95
CA PHE A 73 -10.08 26.63 -19.29
C PHE A 73 -11.07 27.34 -20.23
N ASN A 74 -12.34 26.90 -20.23
CA ASN A 74 -13.37 27.52 -21.06
C ASN A 74 -13.63 28.98 -20.66
N THR A 75 -13.66 29.29 -19.37
CA THR A 75 -13.81 30.67 -18.89
C THR A 75 -12.66 31.56 -19.38
N PHE A 76 -11.41 31.11 -19.27
CA PHE A 76 -10.25 31.88 -19.76
C PHE A 76 -10.17 31.97 -21.30
N LYS A 77 -10.75 31.00 -22.01
CA LYS A 77 -10.81 31.01 -23.47
C LYS A 77 -11.84 32.00 -24.00
N VAL A 78 -12.99 32.13 -23.33
CA VAL A 78 -14.16 32.87 -23.83
C VAL A 78 -14.24 34.30 -23.29
N MET A 79 -13.67 34.59 -22.11
CA MET A 79 -13.66 35.96 -21.57
C MET A 79 -12.73 36.88 -22.38
N GLU A 80 -13.19 38.10 -22.63
CA GLU A 80 -12.36 39.20 -23.15
C GLU A 80 -11.15 39.39 -22.24
N ARG A 81 -9.95 39.34 -22.82
CA ARG A 81 -8.69 39.31 -22.06
C ARG A 81 -8.12 40.73 -21.93
N PRO A 82 -7.82 41.21 -20.71
CA PRO A 82 -7.05 42.44 -20.56
C PRO A 82 -5.66 42.22 -21.15
N THR A 83 -5.29 43.01 -22.17
CA THR A 83 -4.00 42.89 -22.85
C THR A 83 -2.89 43.67 -22.15
N HIS A 84 -3.26 44.74 -21.44
CA HIS A 84 -2.32 45.66 -20.77
C HIS A 84 -2.86 46.06 -19.41
N VAL A 85 -1.97 46.18 -18.43
CA VAL A 85 -2.24 46.85 -17.14
C VAL A 85 -1.65 48.25 -17.21
N GLN A 86 -2.45 49.27 -16.87
CA GLN A 86 -1.98 50.64 -16.72
C GLN A 86 -1.66 50.90 -15.25
N PHE A 87 -0.41 51.15 -14.92
CA PHE A 87 0.00 51.58 -13.59
C PHE A 87 -0.36 53.05 -13.35
N ALA A 88 -0.50 53.45 -12.08
CA ALA A 88 -0.77 54.84 -11.71
C ALA A 88 0.28 55.84 -12.25
N SER A 89 1.48 55.37 -12.60
CA SER A 89 2.54 56.13 -13.26
C SER A 89 2.34 56.32 -14.77
N GLY A 90 1.25 55.80 -15.36
CA GLY A 90 0.98 55.80 -16.80
C GLY A 90 1.69 54.70 -17.59
N ARG A 91 2.55 53.90 -16.94
CA ARG A 91 3.25 52.76 -17.58
C ARG A 91 2.25 51.67 -17.96
N LEU A 92 2.33 51.18 -19.20
CA LEU A 92 1.58 50.02 -19.68
C LEU A 92 2.48 48.78 -19.67
N GLU A 93 2.00 47.68 -19.09
CA GLU A 93 2.72 46.40 -19.08
C GLU A 93 1.82 45.28 -19.61
N PRO A 94 2.31 44.43 -20.53
CA PRO A 94 1.49 43.39 -21.14
C PRO A 94 1.15 42.30 -20.12
N VAL A 95 -0.10 41.86 -20.12
CA VAL A 95 -0.53 40.73 -19.29
C VAL A 95 -0.11 39.42 -19.98
N PRO A 96 0.60 38.51 -19.28
CA PRO A 96 0.99 37.24 -19.88
C PRO A 96 -0.23 36.34 -20.15
N ASP A 97 -0.26 35.70 -21.31
CA ASP A 97 -1.30 34.71 -21.63
C ASP A 97 -1.03 33.39 -20.89
N LEU A 98 -1.91 33.07 -19.93
CA LEU A 98 -1.83 31.85 -19.12
C LEU A 98 -2.56 30.65 -19.76
N SER A 99 -3.29 30.86 -20.85
CA SER A 99 -4.04 29.81 -21.56
C SER A 99 -3.24 28.55 -21.93
N PRO A 100 -1.99 28.65 -22.45
CA PRO A 100 -1.22 27.46 -22.78
C PRO A 100 -0.86 26.62 -21.55
N LEU A 101 -0.73 27.24 -20.37
CA LEU A 101 -0.43 26.54 -19.11
C LEU A 101 -1.66 25.84 -18.53
N LEU A 102 -2.85 26.41 -18.76
CA LEU A 102 -4.11 25.86 -18.28
C LEU A 102 -4.71 24.79 -19.22
N ARG A 103 -4.13 24.62 -20.41
CA ARG A 103 -4.63 23.69 -21.42
C ARG A 103 -4.64 22.26 -20.86
N PRO A 104 -5.79 21.57 -20.87
CA PRO A 104 -5.85 20.15 -20.54
C PRO A 104 -5.01 19.34 -21.54
N THR A 105 -4.16 18.45 -21.03
CA THR A 105 -3.34 17.55 -21.84
C THR A 105 -3.59 16.10 -21.45
N ILE A 106 -3.47 15.19 -22.43
CA ILE A 106 -3.67 13.75 -22.22
C ILE A 106 -2.73 13.21 -21.14
N LEU A 107 -1.47 13.66 -21.14
CA LEU A 107 -0.49 13.26 -20.12
C LEU A 107 -0.92 13.68 -18.71
N SER A 108 -1.41 14.93 -18.56
CA SER A 108 -1.91 15.41 -17.27
C SER A 108 -3.16 14.65 -16.81
N ASP A 109 -4.03 14.26 -17.75
CA ASP A 109 -5.23 13.49 -17.44
C ASP A 109 -4.87 12.06 -17.00
N MET A 110 -3.91 11.42 -17.67
CA MET A 110 -3.43 10.09 -17.29
C MET A 110 -2.79 10.12 -15.90
N ALA A 111 -1.90 11.08 -15.64
CA ALA A 111 -1.30 11.26 -14.31
C ALA A 111 -2.36 11.49 -13.23
N MET A 112 -3.36 12.32 -13.51
CA MET A 112 -4.48 12.59 -12.62
C MET A 112 -5.25 11.31 -12.29
N PHE A 113 -5.73 10.56 -13.29
CA PHE A 113 -6.51 9.35 -13.06
C PHE A 113 -5.68 8.27 -12.34
N THR A 114 -4.42 8.09 -12.69
CA THR A 114 -3.52 7.16 -12.00
C THR A 114 -3.34 7.55 -10.54
N LEU A 115 -3.08 8.83 -10.25
CA LEU A 115 -2.87 9.30 -8.89
C LEU A 115 -4.14 9.15 -8.03
N PHE A 116 -5.30 9.55 -8.57
CA PHE A 116 -6.56 9.41 -7.83
C PHE A 116 -6.98 7.95 -7.67
N ALA A 117 -6.77 7.09 -8.67
CA ALA A 117 -7.05 5.67 -8.55
C ALA A 117 -6.11 5.00 -7.53
N ALA A 118 -4.81 5.34 -7.53
CA ALA A 118 -3.84 4.82 -6.57
C ALA A 118 -4.13 5.31 -5.14
N GLY A 119 -4.42 6.60 -4.97
CA GLY A 119 -4.81 7.16 -3.67
C GLY A 119 -6.14 6.57 -3.17
N GLY A 120 -7.10 6.38 -4.07
CA GLY A 120 -8.36 5.71 -3.80
C GLY A 120 -8.17 4.26 -3.38
N LEU A 121 -7.35 3.50 -4.10
CA LEU A 121 -6.97 2.13 -3.75
C LEU A 121 -6.33 2.08 -2.36
N PHE A 122 -5.41 3.00 -2.05
CA PHE A 122 -4.74 3.05 -0.77
C PHE A 122 -5.74 3.29 0.37
N MET A 123 -6.53 4.37 0.30
CA MET A 123 -7.52 4.68 1.34
C MET A 123 -8.61 3.61 1.45
N GLY A 124 -9.12 3.11 0.33
CA GLY A 124 -10.12 2.04 0.31
C GLY A 124 -9.57 0.71 0.82
N GLY A 125 -8.33 0.38 0.46
CA GLY A 125 -7.66 -0.84 0.89
C GLY A 125 -7.36 -0.83 2.38
N GLU A 126 -6.87 0.28 2.94
CA GLU A 126 -6.62 0.40 4.38
C GLU A 126 -7.91 0.39 5.20
N THR A 127 -8.95 1.09 4.76
CA THR A 127 -10.26 1.05 5.44
C THR A 127 -10.90 -0.34 5.36
N GLY A 128 -10.82 -0.98 4.19
CA GLY A 128 -11.20 -2.39 4.00
C GLY A 128 -10.41 -3.32 4.91
N LEU A 129 -9.10 -3.13 5.03
CA LEU A 129 -8.23 -3.91 5.90
C LEU A 129 -8.63 -3.75 7.37
N ILE A 130 -8.85 -2.52 7.84
CA ILE A 130 -9.25 -2.24 9.23
C ILE A 130 -10.58 -2.94 9.55
N THR A 131 -11.57 -2.81 8.67
CA THR A 131 -12.88 -3.47 8.86
C THR A 131 -12.76 -5.00 8.78
N GLY A 132 -11.89 -5.50 7.90
CA GLY A 132 -11.54 -6.91 7.79
C GLY A 132 -10.88 -7.47 9.04
N VAL A 133 -9.92 -6.74 9.62
CA VAL A 133 -9.26 -7.10 10.89
C VAL A 133 -10.28 -7.15 12.02
N TYR A 134 -11.18 -6.17 12.12
CA TYR A 134 -12.25 -6.19 13.12
C TYR A 134 -13.15 -7.43 12.97
N SER A 135 -13.59 -7.73 11.74
CA SER A 135 -14.43 -8.89 11.42
C SER A 135 -13.70 -10.24 11.69
N ALA A 136 -12.42 -10.31 11.36
CA ALA A 136 -11.55 -11.46 11.62
C ALA A 136 -11.36 -11.68 13.14
N ARG A 137 -11.03 -10.62 13.89
CA ARG A 137 -10.88 -10.67 15.36
C ARG A 137 -12.16 -11.12 16.04
N ARG A 138 -13.31 -10.62 15.58
CA ARG A 138 -14.61 -11.08 16.08
C ARG A 138 -14.86 -12.56 15.78
N THR A 139 -14.36 -13.08 14.66
CA THR A 139 -14.51 -14.50 14.28
C THR A 139 -13.64 -15.40 15.15
N ILE A 140 -12.36 -15.05 15.34
CA ILE A 140 -11.43 -15.79 16.19
C ILE A 140 -11.85 -15.72 17.67
N GLY A 141 -12.39 -14.59 18.11
CA GLY A 141 -12.79 -14.38 19.51
C GLY A 141 -14.13 -15.03 19.92
N LYS A 142 -14.82 -15.76 19.04
CA LYS A 142 -16.10 -16.40 19.38
C LYS A 142 -15.95 -17.56 20.36
N ASP A 143 -14.90 -18.35 20.22
CA ASP A 143 -14.57 -19.46 21.10
C ASP A 143 -13.32 -19.10 21.92
N PRO A 144 -13.43 -18.90 23.24
CA PRO A 144 -12.30 -18.52 24.09
C PRO A 144 -11.22 -19.60 24.14
N GLU A 145 -11.58 -20.89 24.06
CA GLU A 145 -10.61 -21.99 24.11
C GLU A 145 -9.83 -22.09 22.80
N SER A 146 -10.54 -22.05 21.66
CA SER A 146 -9.91 -21.96 20.33
C SER A 146 -8.98 -20.75 20.22
N LYS A 147 -9.41 -19.58 20.72
CA LYS A 147 -8.58 -18.38 20.75
C LYS A 147 -7.27 -18.59 21.51
N GLU A 148 -7.31 -19.24 22.67
CA GLU A 148 -6.12 -19.52 23.47
C GLU A 148 -5.18 -20.50 22.77
N ARG A 149 -5.73 -21.58 22.17
CA ARG A 149 -4.94 -22.54 21.37
C ARG A 149 -4.26 -21.86 20.17
N ILE A 150 -5.01 -21.02 19.45
CA ILE A 150 -4.49 -20.22 18.32
C ILE A 150 -3.36 -19.30 18.78
N GLN A 151 -3.54 -18.59 19.90
CA GLN A 151 -2.54 -17.69 20.44
C GLN A 151 -1.25 -18.43 20.80
N ARG A 152 -1.35 -19.54 21.55
CA ARG A 152 -0.18 -20.35 21.93
C ARG A 152 0.54 -20.93 20.71
N ALA A 153 -0.21 -21.40 19.70
CA ALA A 153 0.38 -21.88 18.45
C ALA A 153 1.13 -20.77 17.71
N PHE A 154 0.60 -19.55 17.71
CA PHE A 154 1.24 -18.40 17.07
C PHE A 154 2.50 -17.93 17.81
N GLU A 155 2.48 -17.95 19.15
CA GLU A 155 3.66 -17.66 19.98
C GLU A 155 4.80 -18.64 19.72
N LYS A 156 4.50 -19.95 19.67
CA LYS A 156 5.49 -20.98 19.32
C LYS A 156 6.02 -20.80 17.89
N LEU A 157 5.15 -20.52 16.93
CA LEU A 157 5.56 -20.25 15.56
C LEU A 157 6.50 -19.03 15.49
N ARG A 158 6.20 -17.96 16.22
CA ARG A 158 7.04 -16.76 16.27
C ARG A 158 8.39 -17.05 16.91
N ALA A 159 8.43 -17.83 17.99
CA ALA A 159 9.68 -18.25 18.62
C ALA A 159 10.55 -19.05 17.66
N GLU A 160 9.97 -20.00 16.92
CA GLU A 160 10.66 -20.80 15.92
C GLU A 160 11.17 -19.95 14.74
N MET A 161 10.36 -18.99 14.26
CA MET A 161 10.80 -18.05 13.21
C MET A 161 11.97 -17.19 13.67
N LEU A 162 11.95 -16.69 14.90
CA LEU A 162 13.03 -15.90 15.47
C LEU A 162 14.29 -16.75 15.66
N ARG A 163 14.15 -18.01 16.08
CA ARG A 163 15.26 -18.93 16.22
C ARG A 163 15.95 -19.20 14.88
N ARG A 164 15.18 -19.50 13.84
CA ARG A 164 15.74 -19.66 12.48
C ARG A 164 16.37 -18.40 11.92
N GLN A 165 15.80 -17.22 12.23
CA GLN A 165 16.41 -15.96 11.84
C GLN A 165 17.74 -15.73 12.56
N ALA A 166 17.84 -16.09 13.84
CA ALA A 166 19.09 -16.05 14.59
C ALA A 166 20.11 -17.06 14.03
N ASP A 167 19.70 -18.32 13.80
CA ASP A 167 20.57 -19.35 13.21
C ASP A 167 21.08 -18.94 11.82
N ALA A 168 20.24 -18.27 11.02
CA ALA A 168 20.63 -17.73 9.71
C ALA A 168 21.61 -16.56 9.82
N LEU A 169 21.52 -15.75 10.88
CA LEU A 169 22.46 -14.65 11.16
C LEU A 169 23.79 -15.18 11.71
N ASP A 170 23.74 -16.16 12.60
CA ASP A 170 24.91 -16.82 13.18
C ASP A 170 25.64 -17.71 12.15
N GLY A 171 24.90 -18.25 11.17
CA GLY A 171 25.38 -19.18 10.16
C GLY A 171 26.15 -18.60 8.97
N GLY A 172 26.38 -17.28 8.87
CA GLY A 172 27.29 -16.77 7.83
C GLY A 172 27.32 -15.27 7.54
N GLN A 173 28.12 -14.54 8.31
CA GLN A 173 29.29 -13.79 7.80
C GLN A 173 30.18 -13.45 9.00
N SER A 174 31.18 -14.28 9.26
CA SER A 174 32.36 -13.82 9.98
C SER A 174 32.92 -12.62 9.21
N VAL A 175 32.76 -11.45 9.80
CA VAL A 175 33.42 -10.24 9.34
C VAL A 175 34.92 -10.48 9.53
N SER A 176 35.56 -10.82 8.42
CA SER A 176 36.98 -10.56 8.12
C SER A 176 38.02 -10.99 9.16
N ASP A 177 38.53 -12.21 9.01
CA ASP A 177 39.96 -12.46 9.29
C ASP A 177 40.79 -12.52 7.98
N GLU A 178 40.17 -12.85 6.85
CA GLU A 178 40.89 -12.91 5.55
C GLU A 178 41.05 -11.53 4.86
N LYS A 179 40.27 -10.51 5.27
CA LYS A 179 40.36 -9.14 4.73
C LYS A 179 41.06 -8.13 5.63
N VAL A 180 41.40 -8.49 6.87
CA VAL A 180 42.20 -7.63 7.76
C VAL A 180 43.69 -7.77 7.43
N ALA A 181 44.13 -8.91 6.91
CA ALA A 181 45.50 -9.14 6.46
C ALA A 181 45.85 -8.46 5.11
N GLU A 182 44.87 -7.99 4.35
CA GLU A 182 45.10 -7.21 3.12
C GLU A 182 45.14 -5.69 3.35
N ILE A 183 44.91 -5.25 4.60
CA ILE A 183 44.86 -3.83 4.99
C ILE A 183 46.03 -3.46 5.93
N PHE A 184 46.90 -4.41 6.29
CA PHE A 184 48.17 -4.15 6.98
C PHE A 184 49.37 -4.70 6.20
#